data_AF-A0A932RWW3-F1
#
_entry.id   AF-A0A932RWW3-F1
#
_cell.length_a   1.000
_cell.length_b   1.000
_cell.length_c   1.000
_cell.angle_alpha   90.00
_cell.angle_beta   90.00
_cell.angle_gamma   90.00
#
_symmetry.space_group_name_H-M   'P 1'
#
loop_
_entity.id
_entity.type
_entity.pdbx_description
1 polymer ?
#
loop_
_entity_poly.entity_id
_entity_poly.type
_entity_poly.pdbx_seq_one_letter_code
_entity_poly.pdbx_strand_id
1 'polypeptide(L)'
;MTISDLRCDRCGCPLSGFAGSGDSGPTTGVRFAYHPGDRDMRDDSGTLCGACWQIWNDRMGEPVEGHCSVCGTRVSRYASLHLRGVGAPKPWRLCPPHTADLLNELRTVAPKFDREAFRLPLQTEEAPTA
;
A
#
# COMPACT_ATOMS: atom_id res chain seq x y z
N MET A 1 -19.07 -20.95 0.72
CA MET A 1 -18.68 -20.25 -0.53
C MET A 1 -17.16 -20.29 -0.60
N THR A 2 -16.60 -21.12 -1.47
CA THR A 2 -15.15 -21.22 -1.69
C THR A 2 -14.75 -20.18 -2.72
N ILE A 3 -14.07 -19.11 -2.28
CA ILE A 3 -13.48 -18.11 -3.18
C ILE A 3 -12.36 -18.83 -3.94
N SER A 4 -12.64 -19.18 -5.20
CA SER A 4 -11.77 -20.03 -6.01
C SER A 4 -10.81 -19.24 -6.91
N ASP A 5 -10.98 -17.90 -6.97
CA ASP A 5 -10.29 -17.02 -7.91
C ASP A 5 -9.51 -15.90 -7.20
N LEU A 6 -8.75 -16.24 -6.16
CA LEU A 6 -7.81 -15.27 -5.57
C LEU A 6 -6.75 -14.91 -6.62
N ARG A 7 -6.62 -13.61 -6.89
CA ARG A 7 -5.65 -13.09 -7.86
C ARG A 7 -4.80 -11.99 -7.24
N CYS A 8 -3.58 -11.86 -7.72
CA CYS A 8 -2.72 -10.74 -7.38
C CYS A 8 -3.32 -9.45 -7.93
N ASP A 9 -3.56 -8.45 -7.07
CA ASP A 9 -4.13 -7.17 -7.47
C ASP A 9 -3.22 -6.40 -8.43
N ARG A 10 -1.91 -6.67 -8.44
CA ARG A 10 -0.97 -6.01 -9.36
C ARG A 10 -0.89 -6.72 -10.71
N CYS A 11 -0.47 -7.98 -10.75
CA CYS A 11 -0.22 -8.70 -12.01
C CYS A 11 -1.39 -9.57 -12.49
N GLY A 12 -2.41 -9.81 -11.68
CA GLY A 12 -3.58 -10.64 -12.01
C GLY A 12 -3.33 -12.15 -12.00
N CYS A 13 -2.14 -12.62 -11.62
CA CYS A 13 -1.86 -14.04 -11.56
C CYS A 13 -2.72 -14.73 -10.49
N PRO A 14 -3.17 -15.98 -10.72
CA PRO A 14 -3.85 -16.77 -9.70
C PRO A 14 -2.93 -17.03 -8.50
N LEU A 15 -3.51 -17.02 -7.31
CA LEU A 15 -2.82 -17.28 -6.06
C LEU A 15 -3.15 -18.69 -5.57
N SER A 16 -2.12 -19.41 -5.12
CA SER A 16 -2.26 -20.77 -4.59
C SER A 16 -2.86 -20.82 -3.17
N GLY A 17 -3.08 -19.65 -2.56
CA GLY A 17 -3.51 -19.48 -1.18
C GLY A 17 -2.84 -18.26 -0.56
N PHE A 18 -2.90 -18.15 0.76
CA PHE A 18 -2.18 -17.12 1.51
C PHE A 18 -1.06 -17.75 2.34
N ALA A 19 0.07 -17.05 2.44
CA ALA A 19 1.17 -17.50 3.30
C ALA A 19 0.69 -17.53 4.77
N GLY A 20 0.66 -18.72 5.36
CA GLY A 20 0.69 -18.86 6.82
C GLY A 20 2.14 -18.75 7.27
N SER A 21 2.51 -17.62 7.87
CA SER A 21 3.69 -17.43 8.73
C SER A 21 4.96 -18.25 8.40
N GLY A 22 5.42 -18.33 7.15
CA GLY A 22 6.70 -19.00 6.89
C GLY A 22 7.09 -19.26 5.44
N ASP A 23 6.14 -19.57 4.55
CA ASP A 23 6.49 -20.01 3.20
C ASP A 23 5.89 -19.08 2.13
N SER A 24 6.75 -18.23 1.55
CA SER A 24 6.37 -17.22 0.56
C SER A 24 6.85 -17.62 -0.83
N GLY A 25 6.19 -18.61 -1.43
CA GLY A 25 6.38 -18.95 -2.84
C GLY A 25 5.98 -17.77 -3.76
N PRO A 26 6.44 -17.75 -5.01
CA PRO A 26 6.18 -16.65 -5.95
C PRO A 26 4.69 -16.45 -6.26
N THR A 27 3.88 -17.49 -6.11
CA THR A 27 2.41 -17.49 -6.29
C THR A 27 1.63 -17.50 -4.98
N THR A 28 2.32 -17.55 -3.83
CA THR A 28 1.67 -17.45 -2.53
C THR A 28 1.19 -16.02 -2.31
N GLY A 29 -0.07 -15.85 -1.92
CA GLY A 29 -0.68 -14.57 -1.65
C GLY A 29 -0.17 -13.92 -0.36
N VAL A 30 0.06 -12.62 -0.42
CA VAL A 30 0.35 -11.74 0.70
C VAL A 30 -0.78 -10.73 0.82
N ARG A 31 -1.43 -10.71 1.97
CA ARG A 31 -2.43 -9.68 2.30
C ARG A 31 -1.71 -8.43 2.81
N PHE A 32 -2.23 -7.29 2.43
CA PHE A 32 -1.79 -6.00 2.94
C PHE A 32 -3.00 -5.11 3.21
N ALA A 33 -2.79 -4.14 4.09
CA ALA A 33 -3.78 -3.11 4.36
C ALA A 33 -3.17 -1.73 4.15
N TYR A 34 -4.00 -0.77 3.78
CA TYR A 34 -3.60 0.62 3.68
C TYR A 34 -4.66 1.56 4.21
N HIS A 35 -4.25 2.74 4.69
CA HIS A 35 -5.16 3.78 5.16
C HIS A 35 -4.52 5.19 5.10
N PRO A 36 -5.29 6.27 4.89
CA PRO A 36 -4.77 7.63 4.71
C PRO A 36 -4.42 8.36 6.03
N GLY A 37 -3.98 7.63 7.07
CA GLY A 37 -3.61 8.20 8.38
C GLY A 37 -4.67 8.08 9.48
N ASP A 38 -5.94 7.92 9.10
CA ASP A 38 -7.02 7.46 9.97
C ASP A 38 -7.16 5.93 9.84
N ARG A 39 -7.21 5.23 10.98
CA ARG A 39 -7.31 3.76 11.01
C ARG A 39 -8.72 3.26 10.70
N ASP A 40 -9.73 4.11 10.87
CA ASP A 40 -11.12 3.74 10.58
C ASP A 40 -11.39 3.76 9.06
N MET A 41 -10.54 4.45 8.29
CA MET A 41 -10.51 4.44 6.82
C MET A 41 -9.63 3.33 6.24
N ARG A 42 -9.44 2.23 6.98
CA ARG A 42 -8.58 1.12 6.56
C ARG A 42 -9.24 0.25 5.50
N ASP A 43 -8.50 0.00 4.43
CA ASP A 43 -8.77 -1.06 3.47
C ASP A 43 -7.81 -2.22 3.73
N ASP A 44 -8.32 -3.43 3.98
CA ASP A 44 -7.56 -4.66 4.17
C ASP A 44 -7.86 -5.74 3.12
N SER A 45 -8.46 -5.34 2.00
CA SER A 45 -8.76 -6.21 0.87
C SER A 45 -7.55 -6.50 -0.02
N GLY A 46 -6.51 -5.67 0.08
CA GLY A 46 -5.31 -5.72 -0.76
C GLY A 46 -4.60 -7.07 -0.73
N THR A 47 -4.36 -7.64 -1.91
CA THR A 47 -3.68 -8.92 -2.06
C THR A 47 -2.66 -8.90 -3.20
N LEU A 48 -1.41 -9.27 -2.92
CA LEU A 48 -0.36 -9.47 -3.95
C LEU A 48 0.16 -10.90 -3.96
N CYS A 49 0.72 -11.36 -5.08
CA CYS A 49 1.58 -12.55 -5.06
C CYS A 49 2.93 -12.23 -4.40
N GLY A 50 3.63 -13.24 -3.89
CA GLY A 50 4.94 -13.08 -3.24
C GLY A 50 5.95 -12.31 -4.08
N ALA A 51 5.98 -12.54 -5.40
CA ALA A 51 6.87 -11.80 -6.30
C ALA A 51 6.52 -10.30 -6.38
N CYS A 52 5.23 -9.95 -6.49
CA CYS A 52 4.80 -8.55 -6.53
C CYS A 52 5.01 -7.86 -5.18
N TRP A 53 4.81 -8.59 -4.08
CA TRP A 53 5.09 -8.12 -2.72
C TRP A 53 6.59 -7.83 -2.53
N GLN A 54 7.46 -8.72 -3.00
CA GLN A 54 8.91 -8.52 -2.88
C GLN A 54 9.36 -7.27 -3.64
N ILE A 55 8.88 -7.04 -4.86
CA ILE A 55 9.18 -5.82 -5.63
C ILE A 55 8.76 -4.56 -4.85
N TRP A 56 7.60 -4.61 -4.17
CA TRP A 56 7.14 -3.50 -3.32
C TRP A 56 8.05 -3.30 -2.11
N ASN A 57 8.41 -4.36 -1.40
CA ASN A 57 9.35 -4.28 -0.27
C ASN A 57 10.71 -3.73 -0.69
N ASP A 58 11.28 -4.23 -1.79
CA ASP A 58 12.58 -3.78 -2.30
C ASP A 58 12.56 -2.29 -2.66
N ARG A 59 11.45 -1.81 -3.24
CA ARG A 59 11.26 -0.39 -3.57
C ARG A 59 11.13 0.50 -2.32
N MET A 60 10.44 0.03 -1.28
CA MET A 60 10.14 0.83 -0.09
C MET A 60 11.19 0.69 1.02
N GLY A 61 12.02 -0.35 0.97
CA GLY A 61 13.02 -0.64 2.00
C GLY A 61 12.42 -0.78 3.40
N GLU A 62 13.21 -0.40 4.41
CA GLU A 62 12.77 -0.40 5.80
C GLU A 62 11.87 0.81 6.13
N PRO A 63 10.76 0.64 6.87
CA PRO A 63 9.92 1.75 7.29
C PRO A 63 10.66 2.75 8.20
N VAL A 64 10.77 4.00 7.74
CA VAL A 64 11.27 5.14 8.54
C VAL A 64 10.10 5.98 9.02
N GLU A 65 10.03 6.20 10.33
CA GLU A 65 8.93 7.00 10.91
C GLU A 65 8.93 8.43 10.38
N GLY A 66 7.76 8.93 10.00
CA GLY A 66 7.59 10.32 9.54
C GLY A 66 8.17 10.62 8.15
N HIS A 67 8.60 9.62 7.39
CA HIS A 67 9.20 9.81 6.07
C HIS A 67 8.56 8.91 5.03
N CYS A 68 8.48 9.41 3.79
CA CYS A 68 8.05 8.61 2.67
C CYS A 68 9.07 7.51 2.37
N SER A 69 8.63 6.26 2.35
CA SER A 69 9.48 5.09 2.12
C SER A 69 10.07 5.00 0.70
N VAL A 70 9.60 5.82 -0.24
CA VAL A 70 10.11 5.83 -1.62
C VAL A 70 11.12 6.96 -1.86
N CYS A 71 10.81 8.18 -1.42
CA CYS A 71 11.66 9.36 -1.70
C CYS A 71 12.30 10.01 -0.47
N GLY A 72 12.03 9.50 0.74
CA GLY A 72 12.57 10.06 1.98
C GLY A 72 11.99 11.41 2.40
N THR A 73 11.03 11.98 1.67
CA THR A 73 10.39 13.25 2.04
C THR A 73 9.66 13.12 3.37
N ARG A 74 9.78 14.11 4.26
CA ARG A 74 9.05 14.14 5.52
C ARG A 74 7.54 14.24 5.26
N VAL A 75 6.76 13.43 5.96
CA VAL A 75 5.30 13.38 5.87
C VAL A 75 4.67 13.30 7.26
N SER A 76 3.55 14.01 7.43
CA SER A 76 2.75 13.91 8.64
C SER A 76 1.89 12.64 8.62
N ARG A 77 1.29 12.29 9.75
CA ARG A 77 0.38 11.15 9.85
C ARG A 77 -0.80 11.28 8.89
N TYR A 78 -1.40 12.47 8.77
CA TYR A 78 -2.60 12.73 7.96
C TYR A 78 -2.30 13.14 6.51
N ALA A 79 -1.03 13.42 6.21
CA ALA A 79 -0.54 13.69 4.85
C ALA A 79 0.27 12.51 4.26
N SER A 80 0.00 11.28 4.72
CA SER A 80 0.59 10.07 4.13
C SER A 80 -0.39 8.89 4.05
N LEU A 81 -0.17 8.02 3.06
CA LEU A 81 -0.73 6.68 3.07
C LEU A 81 0.11 5.79 3.97
N HIS A 82 -0.53 5.05 4.87
CA HIS A 82 0.11 4.05 5.72
C HIS A 82 -0.18 2.68 5.11
N LEU A 83 0.86 1.97 4.69
CA LEU A 83 0.78 0.64 4.07
C LEU A 83 1.39 -0.40 5.01
N ARG A 84 0.74 -1.54 5.18
CA ARG A 84 1.21 -2.62 6.07
C ARG A 84 0.91 -4.00 5.51
N GLY A 85 1.95 -4.82 5.36
CA GLY A 85 1.79 -6.26 5.12
C GLY A 85 1.41 -7.03 6.38
N VAL A 86 0.77 -8.19 6.24
CA VAL A 86 0.54 -9.10 7.37
C VAL A 86 1.89 -9.51 7.99
N GLY A 87 2.04 -9.30 9.31
CA GLY A 87 3.26 -9.61 10.06
C GLY A 87 4.30 -8.49 10.10
N ALA A 88 4.18 -7.43 9.28
CA ALA A 88 5.11 -6.30 9.34
C ALA A 88 4.97 -5.54 10.68
N PRO A 89 6.08 -5.23 11.39
CA PRO A 89 6.03 -4.58 12.70
C PRO A 89 5.63 -3.10 12.60
N LYS A 90 5.98 -2.42 11.51
CA LYS A 90 5.71 -1.00 11.27
C LYS A 90 5.12 -0.80 9.87
N PRO A 91 4.19 0.16 9.69
CA PRO A 91 3.70 0.52 8.37
C PRO A 91 4.73 1.39 7.63
N TRP A 92 4.83 1.20 6.31
CA TRP A 92 5.44 2.19 5.42
C TRP A 92 4.55 3.42 5.33
N ARG A 93 5.14 4.58 5.10
CA ARG A 93 4.41 5.82 4.81
C ARG A 93 4.73 6.28 3.40
N LEU A 94 3.73 6.76 2.66
CA LEU A 94 3.93 7.30 1.31
C LEU A 94 3.39 8.73 1.24
N CYS A 95 4.15 9.63 0.62
CA CYS A 95 3.65 10.96 0.27
C CYS A 95 2.58 10.85 -0.84
N PRO A 96 1.80 11.91 -1.12
CA PRO A 96 0.69 11.82 -2.08
C PRO A 96 1.10 11.34 -3.48
N PRO A 97 2.18 11.83 -4.13
CA PRO A 97 2.56 11.32 -5.45
C PRO A 97 2.86 9.82 -5.47
N HIS A 98 3.62 9.33 -4.49
CA HIS A 98 3.94 7.90 -4.39
C HIS A 98 2.76 7.05 -3.93
N THR A 99 1.79 7.65 -3.24
CA THR A 99 0.51 7.00 -2.95
C THR A 99 -0.25 6.77 -4.25
N ALA A 100 -0.39 7.80 -5.10
CA ALA A 100 -1.05 7.69 -6.38
C ALA A 100 -0.37 6.63 -7.27
N ASP A 101 0.97 6.67 -7.37
CA ASP A 101 1.75 5.69 -8.13
C ASP A 101 1.46 4.26 -7.64
N LEU A 102 1.52 4.01 -6.32
CA LEU A 102 1.29 2.68 -5.76
C LEU A 102 -0.15 2.21 -5.97
N LEU A 103 -1.15 3.06 -5.71
CA LEU A 103 -2.56 2.69 -5.91
C LEU A 103 -2.87 2.46 -7.39
N ASN A 104 -2.22 3.18 -8.30
CA ASN A 104 -2.39 2.97 -9.73
C ASN A 104 -1.86 1.62 -10.22
N GLU A 105 -0.86 1.04 -9.55
CA GLU A 105 -0.37 -0.33 -9.83
C GLU A 105 -1.41 -1.42 -9.50
N LEU A 106 -2.41 -1.13 -8.66
CA LEU A 106 -3.45 -2.09 -8.27
C LEU A 106 -4.61 -2.11 -9.27
N ARG A 107 -4.87 -3.24 -9.90
CA ARG A 107 -5.97 -3.45 -10.86
C ARG A 107 -7.35 -3.16 -10.30
N THR A 108 -7.54 -3.34 -8.98
CA THR A 108 -8.81 -3.13 -8.27
C THR A 108 -9.12 -1.66 -8.00
N VAL A 109 -8.11 -0.78 -8.08
CA VAL A 109 -8.31 0.67 -7.94
C VAL A 109 -8.77 1.26 -9.27
N ALA A 110 -10.01 1.75 -9.28
CA ALA A 110 -10.60 2.52 -10.36
C ALA A 110 -11.50 3.64 -9.80
N PRO A 111 -11.49 4.86 -10.38
CA PRO A 111 -10.62 5.30 -11.46
C PRO A 111 -9.15 5.39 -11.03
N LYS A 112 -8.23 5.46 -12.00
CA LYS A 112 -6.82 5.75 -11.73
C LYS A 112 -6.65 7.21 -11.32
N PHE A 113 -5.70 7.45 -10.44
CA PHE A 113 -5.40 8.77 -9.92
C PHE A 113 -4.40 9.50 -10.80
N ASP A 114 -4.62 10.80 -11.01
CA ASP A 114 -3.57 11.67 -11.54
C ASP A 114 -2.52 11.91 -10.45
N ARG A 115 -1.26 11.65 -10.77
CA ARG A 115 -0.15 11.68 -9.80
C ARG A 115 0.06 13.04 -9.16
N GLU A 116 -0.04 14.11 -9.95
CA GLU A 116 0.29 15.47 -9.53
C GLU A 116 -0.90 16.14 -8.82
N ALA A 117 -2.12 15.81 -9.25
CA ALA A 117 -3.35 16.29 -8.64
C ALA A 117 -3.80 15.48 -7.42
N PHE A 118 -3.25 14.28 -7.19
CA PHE A 118 -3.68 13.42 -6.08
C PHE A 118 -3.47 14.11 -4.73
N ARG A 119 -4.51 14.05 -3.89
CA ARG A 119 -4.51 14.52 -2.51
C ARG A 119 -5.08 13.43 -1.64
N LEU A 120 -4.50 13.24 -0.46
CA LEU A 120 -5.06 12.36 0.54
C LEU A 120 -6.30 13.02 1.18
N PRO A 121 -7.34 12.25 1.54
CA PRO A 121 -8.59 12.80 2.04
C PRO A 121 -8.44 13.57 3.37
N LEU A 122 -7.36 13.32 4.11
CA LEU A 122 -7.08 13.96 5.40
C LEU A 122 -5.95 14.99 5.32
N GLN A 123 -5.47 15.33 4.11
CA GLN A 123 -4.66 16.52 3.93
C GLN A 123 -5.57 17.73 4.11
N THR A 124 -5.72 18.17 5.35
CA THR A 124 -6.17 19.53 5.62
C THR A 124 -5.12 20.45 4.99
N GLU A 125 -5.54 21.34 4.10
CA GLU A 125 -4.71 22.49 3.73
C GLU A 125 -4.38 23.21 5.04
N GLU A 126 -3.15 23.08 5.53
CA GLU A 126 -2.65 24.01 6.53
C GLU A 126 -2.74 25.38 5.85
N ALA A 127 -3.73 26.18 6.26
CA ALA A 127 -3.83 27.56 5.84
C ALA A 127 -2.45 28.20 6.09
N PRO A 128 -1.88 28.92 5.11
CA PRO A 128 -0.58 29.54 5.31
C PRO A 128 -0.65 30.42 6.56
N THR A 129 0.15 30.09 7.58
CA THR A 129 0.40 30.99 8.70
C THR A 129 0.96 32.28 8.13
N ALA A 130 0.13 33.33 8.13
CA ALA A 130 0.48 34.68 7.76
C ALA A 130 1.49 35.29 8.74
#